data_AF-A0A1F5YUX8-F1
#
_entry.id   AF-A0A1F5YUX8-F1
#
_cell.length_a   1.000
_cell.length_b   1.000
_cell.length_c   1.000
_cell.angle_alpha   90.00
_cell.angle_beta   90.00
_cell.angle_gamma   90.00
#
_symmetry.space_group_name_H-M   'P 1'
#
loop_
_entity.id
_entity.type
_entity.pdbx_description
1 polymer ?
#
loop_
_entity_poly.entity_id
_entity_poly.type
_entity_poly.pdbx_seq_one_letter_code
_entity_poly.pdbx_strand_id
1 'polypeptide(L)'
;MKMVIQLFLLIFLLTIIFLISKQIVNHTFSVIQKLFKNKKTAVWILALLFLPGTVIHELSHLVTALILRVNTGPISIFPKIIGDSPHAGTVPFRVKVGHIMVANTDSIRLTIIGVAPMVVGLVIIFILGNTFFGDSPRSGTVPFTAAIRGVFIYFLFITSTSMFASRQDLKSLLITLPVVILIVAALYLSGIKITVEGNILEKIDGILSKLNRSLILTAGVNYVVLIILASLSWLGRRLR
;
A
#
# COMPACT_ATOMS: atom_id res chain seq x y z
N MET A 1 21.13 15.92 10.72
CA MET A 1 19.95 16.73 10.33
C MET A 1 19.30 16.24 9.02
N LYS A 2 20.07 16.04 7.94
CA LYS A 2 19.57 15.53 6.64
C LYS A 2 18.72 14.25 6.73
N MET A 3 19.19 13.24 7.46
CA MET A 3 18.49 11.95 7.62
C MET A 3 17.12 12.10 8.33
N VAL A 4 17.02 13.00 9.33
CA VAL A 4 15.76 13.28 10.03
C VAL A 4 14.73 13.90 9.07
N ILE A 5 15.17 14.82 8.21
CA ILE A 5 14.33 15.43 7.18
C ILE A 5 13.84 14.37 6.18
N GLN A 6 14.71 13.45 5.75
CA GLN A 6 14.31 12.36 4.86
C GLN A 6 13.28 11.41 5.47
N LEU A 7 13.40 11.10 6.78
CA LEU A 7 12.42 10.29 7.49
C LEU A 7 11.07 11.00 7.61
N PHE A 8 11.09 12.30 7.91
CA PHE A 8 9.86 13.10 7.93
C PHE A 8 9.19 13.13 6.56
N LEU A 9 9.96 13.35 5.50
CA LEU A 9 9.47 13.34 4.13
C LEU A 9 8.86 11.98 3.74
N LEU A 10 9.50 10.88 4.15
CA LEU A 10 9.00 9.52 3.92
C LEU A 10 7.60 9.34 4.53
N ILE A 11 7.45 9.69 5.81
CA ILE A 11 6.18 9.57 6.55
C ILE A 11 5.11 10.47 5.93
N PHE A 12 5.49 11.69 5.56
CA PHE A 12 4.61 12.64 4.90
C PHE A 12 4.10 12.11 3.54
N LEU A 13 5.00 11.61 2.70
CA LEU A 13 4.64 11.03 1.39
C LEU A 13 3.73 9.81 1.54
N LEU A 14 4.05 8.91 2.47
CA LEU A 14 3.20 7.75 2.75
C LEU A 14 1.80 8.15 3.20
N THR A 15 1.69 9.17 4.04
CA THR A 15 0.40 9.71 4.50
C THR A 15 -0.40 10.29 3.34
N ILE A 16 0.25 11.06 2.46
CA ILE A 16 -0.40 11.61 1.27
C ILE A 16 -0.89 10.50 0.33
N ILE A 17 -0.02 9.53 0.02
CA ILE A 17 -0.38 8.42 -0.87
C ILE A 17 -1.53 7.62 -0.25
N PHE A 18 -1.55 7.42 1.08
CA PHE A 18 -2.68 6.78 1.77
C PHE A 18 -3.99 7.52 1.54
N LEU A 19 -4.01 8.84 1.75
CA LEU A 19 -5.23 9.64 1.57
C LEU A 19 -5.70 9.63 0.10
N ILE A 20 -4.77 9.77 -0.84
CA ILE A 20 -5.05 9.76 -2.28
C ILE A 20 -5.56 8.39 -2.73
N SER A 21 -4.94 7.29 -2.28
CA SER A 21 -5.33 5.92 -2.63
C SER A 21 -6.80 5.63 -2.29
N LYS A 22 -7.24 6.06 -1.10
CA LYS A 22 -8.64 5.92 -0.67
C LYS A 22 -9.60 6.69 -1.57
N GLN A 23 -9.21 7.89 -2.01
CA GLN A 23 -10.01 8.68 -2.94
C GLN A 23 -10.06 8.05 -4.33
N ILE A 24 -8.93 7.58 -4.85
CA ILE A 24 -8.85 6.88 -6.15
C ILE A 24 -9.82 5.71 -6.19
N VAL A 25 -9.80 4.82 -5.20
CA VAL A 25 -10.69 3.65 -5.17
C VAL A 25 -12.16 4.07 -5.16
N ASN A 26 -12.52 5.07 -4.36
CA ASN A 26 -13.89 5.57 -4.26
C ASN A 26 -14.38 6.23 -5.57
N HIS A 27 -13.54 7.08 -6.19
CA HIS A 27 -13.88 7.72 -7.45
C HIS A 27 -13.95 6.70 -8.60
N THR A 28 -13.04 5.73 -8.62
CA THR A 28 -13.05 4.65 -9.61
C THR A 28 -14.34 3.83 -9.50
N PHE A 29 -14.72 3.42 -8.28
CA PHE A 29 -15.98 2.73 -8.05
C PHE A 29 -17.18 3.57 -8.52
N SER A 30 -17.21 4.86 -8.17
CA SER A 30 -18.31 5.77 -8.54
C SER A 30 -18.44 5.93 -10.05
N VAL A 31 -17.32 6.03 -10.77
CA VAL A 31 -17.30 6.11 -12.24
C VAL A 31 -17.83 4.82 -12.86
N ILE A 32 -17.30 3.66 -12.44
CA ILE A 32 -17.74 2.35 -12.97
C ILE A 32 -19.22 2.14 -12.67
N GLN A 33 -19.68 2.43 -11.45
CA GLN A 33 -21.07 2.29 -11.06
C GLN A 33 -22.01 3.15 -11.93
N LYS A 34 -21.60 4.38 -12.27
CA LYS A 34 -22.38 5.25 -13.17
C LYS A 34 -22.45 4.70 -14.60
N LEU A 35 -21.35 4.13 -15.10
CA LEU A 35 -21.28 3.57 -16.45
C LEU A 35 -22.14 2.31 -16.59
N PHE A 36 -22.00 1.36 -15.67
CA PHE A 36 -22.66 0.05 -15.78
C PHE A 36 -24.03 -0.01 -15.10
N LYS A 37 -24.37 0.97 -14.25
CA LYS A 37 -25.61 1.07 -13.46
C LYS A 37 -25.94 -0.16 -12.60
N ASN A 38 -25.03 -1.13 -12.51
CA ASN A 38 -25.13 -2.35 -11.72
C ASN A 38 -24.01 -2.38 -10.69
N LYS A 39 -24.39 -2.38 -9.41
CA LYS A 39 -23.44 -2.38 -8.28
C LYS A 39 -22.57 -3.63 -8.27
N LYS A 40 -23.13 -4.80 -8.59
CA LYS A 40 -22.39 -6.08 -8.58
C LYS A 40 -21.30 -6.08 -9.64
N THR A 41 -21.63 -5.68 -10.86
CA THR A 41 -20.67 -5.55 -11.97
C THR A 41 -19.58 -4.52 -11.64
N ALA A 42 -19.94 -3.40 -11.01
CA ALA A 42 -18.97 -2.38 -10.63
C ALA A 42 -17.94 -2.88 -9.61
N VAL A 43 -18.35 -3.68 -8.62
CA VAL A 43 -17.44 -4.31 -7.66
C VAL A 43 -16.49 -5.29 -8.36
N TRP A 44 -16.98 -6.11 -9.29
CA TRP A 44 -16.15 -7.06 -10.02
C TRP A 44 -15.12 -6.38 -10.93
N ILE A 45 -15.51 -5.34 -11.66
CA ILE A 45 -14.58 -4.57 -12.51
C ILE A 45 -13.52 -3.87 -11.65
N LEU A 46 -13.93 -3.26 -10.53
CA LEU A 46 -12.99 -2.66 -9.59
C LEU A 46 -12.01 -3.70 -9.04
N ALA A 47 -12.51 -4.86 -8.61
CA ALA A 47 -11.67 -5.93 -8.10
C ALA A 47 -10.67 -6.43 -9.15
N LEU A 48 -11.10 -6.60 -10.41
CA LEU A 48 -10.23 -7.01 -11.50
C LEU A 48 -9.14 -5.96 -11.79
N LEU A 49 -9.49 -4.67 -11.76
CA LEU A 49 -8.55 -3.57 -12.00
C LEU A 49 -7.44 -3.51 -10.95
N PHE A 50 -7.81 -3.70 -9.67
CA PHE A 50 -6.89 -3.66 -8.52
C PHE A 50 -6.28 -5.03 -8.17
N LEU A 51 -6.66 -6.09 -8.89
CA LEU A 51 -6.27 -7.47 -8.60
C LEU A 51 -4.76 -7.67 -8.47
N PRO A 52 -3.89 -7.16 -9.38
CA PRO A 52 -2.45 -7.37 -9.25
C PRO A 52 -1.90 -6.83 -7.92
N GLY A 53 -2.39 -5.65 -7.52
CA GLY A 53 -2.02 -5.03 -6.25
C GLY A 53 -2.55 -5.80 -5.03
N THR A 54 -3.80 -6.30 -5.09
CA THR A 54 -4.39 -7.13 -4.04
C THR A 54 -3.65 -8.47 -3.90
N VAL A 55 -3.24 -9.08 -5.02
CA VAL A 55 -2.44 -10.31 -4.99
C VAL A 55 -1.11 -10.09 -4.29
N ILE A 56 -0.38 -9.01 -4.64
CA ILE A 56 0.86 -8.64 -3.94
C ILE A 56 0.61 -8.45 -2.44
N HIS A 57 -0.49 -7.78 -2.08
CA HIS A 57 -0.85 -7.53 -0.69
C HIS A 57 -1.08 -8.83 0.10
N GLU A 58 -1.97 -9.69 -0.38
CA GLU A 58 -2.32 -10.95 0.30
C GLU A 58 -1.16 -11.94 0.32
N LEU A 59 -0.35 -12.00 -0.75
CA LEU A 59 0.85 -12.84 -0.78
C LEU A 59 1.90 -12.35 0.22
N SER A 60 2.00 -11.05 0.46
CA SER A 60 2.92 -10.51 1.47
C SER A 60 2.57 -11.02 2.86
N HIS A 61 1.28 -10.99 3.22
CA HIS A 61 0.79 -11.59 4.46
C HIS A 61 1.11 -13.09 4.55
N LEU A 62 0.82 -13.83 3.48
CA LEU A 62 1.04 -15.28 3.43
C LEU A 62 2.53 -15.64 3.60
N VAL A 63 3.41 -14.99 2.83
CA VAL A 63 4.85 -15.26 2.86
C VAL A 63 5.41 -14.94 4.24
N THR A 64 5.01 -13.80 4.83
CA THR A 64 5.46 -13.44 6.18
C THR A 64 4.91 -14.39 7.23
N ALA A 65 3.66 -14.83 7.12
CA ALA A 65 3.10 -15.81 8.04
C ALA A 65 3.80 -17.17 7.92
N LEU A 66 4.16 -17.61 6.71
CA LEU A 66 4.91 -18.84 6.47
C LEU A 66 6.31 -18.77 7.09
N ILE A 67 7.01 -17.65 6.90
CA ILE A 67 8.34 -17.40 7.52
C ILE A 67 8.23 -17.45 9.05
N LEU A 68 7.19 -16.86 9.61
CA LEU A 68 6.93 -16.84 11.06
C LEU A 68 6.26 -18.12 11.59
N ARG A 69 6.04 -19.12 10.73
CA ARG A 69 5.37 -20.39 11.03
C ARG A 69 4.02 -20.20 11.72
N VAL A 70 3.24 -19.23 11.25
CA VAL A 70 1.88 -18.93 11.73
C VAL A 70 0.87 -19.56 10.80
N ASN A 71 -0.07 -20.34 11.35
CA ASN A 71 -1.15 -20.93 10.57
C ASN A 71 -2.07 -19.82 10.02
N THR A 72 -2.20 -19.79 8.70
CA THR A 72 -3.09 -18.87 7.99
C THR A 72 -4.34 -19.60 7.54
N GLY A 73 -5.50 -18.96 7.71
CA GLY A 73 -6.75 -19.41 7.12
C GLY A 73 -6.80 -19.19 5.59
N PRO A 74 -7.92 -19.54 4.93
CA PRO A 74 -8.05 -19.43 3.47
C PRO A 74 -7.90 -17.99 2.97
N ILE A 75 -7.10 -17.82 1.92
CA ILE A 75 -6.87 -16.52 1.25
C ILE A 75 -8.10 -16.18 0.41
N SER A 76 -8.70 -15.00 0.62
CA SER A 76 -9.86 -14.52 -0.14
C SER A 76 -9.47 -13.31 -0.99
N ILE A 77 -8.85 -13.56 -2.14
CA ILE A 77 -8.44 -12.52 -3.10
C ILE A 77 -9.65 -11.80 -3.71
N PHE A 78 -10.77 -12.53 -3.86
CA PHE A 78 -11.99 -11.99 -4.44
C PHE A 78 -12.90 -11.32 -3.38
N PRO A 79 -13.61 -10.24 -3.75
CA PRO A 79 -14.54 -9.56 -2.86
C PRO A 79 -15.68 -10.51 -2.49
N LYS A 80 -15.90 -10.72 -1.18
CA LYS A 80 -17.12 -11.38 -0.69
C LYS A 80 -18.22 -10.33 -0.53
N ILE A 81 -19.21 -10.37 -1.42
CA ILE A 81 -20.44 -9.57 -1.29
C ILE A 81 -21.28 -10.23 -0.18
N ILE A 82 -21.32 -9.63 1.00
CA ILE A 82 -22.18 -10.08 2.09
C ILE A 82 -23.45 -9.22 2.10
N GLY A 83 -24.58 -9.84 1.74
CA GLY A 83 -25.93 -9.37 2.05
C GLY A 83 -26.71 -8.73 0.91
N ASP A 84 -27.62 -9.50 0.30
CA ASP A 84 -29.00 -9.02 0.13
C ASP A 84 -29.65 -9.08 1.51
N SER A 85 -29.79 -7.94 2.16
CA SER A 85 -30.82 -7.76 3.18
C SER A 85 -31.37 -6.34 3.03
N PRO A 86 -32.65 -6.18 2.65
CA PRO A 86 -33.29 -4.88 2.56
C PRO A 86 -33.50 -4.44 3.99
N HIS A 87 -32.96 -3.32 4.47
CA HIS A 87 -33.50 -2.50 5.57
C HIS A 87 -32.60 -1.26 5.72
N ALA A 88 -33.24 -0.09 5.69
CA ALA A 88 -32.73 1.21 6.13
C ALA A 88 -31.49 1.81 5.42
N GLY A 89 -31.74 2.65 4.41
CA GLY A 89 -31.37 4.08 4.40
C GLY A 89 -29.91 4.56 4.53
N THR A 90 -28.94 3.74 4.90
CA THR A 90 -27.52 4.11 5.02
C THR A 90 -26.70 2.82 4.98
N VAL A 91 -26.26 2.42 3.79
CA VAL A 91 -25.53 1.17 3.62
C VAL A 91 -24.02 1.47 3.62
N PRO A 92 -23.26 1.29 4.72
CA PRO A 92 -21.86 0.97 4.56
C PRO A 92 -21.84 -0.49 4.08
N PHE A 93 -21.86 -0.68 2.76
CA PHE A 93 -21.60 -1.98 2.16
C PHE A 93 -20.20 -2.38 2.62
N ARG A 94 -20.14 -3.24 3.64
CA ARG A 94 -18.87 -3.77 4.14
C ARG A 94 -18.43 -4.81 3.13
N VAL A 95 -17.78 -4.35 2.05
CA VAL A 95 -16.97 -5.23 1.21
C VAL A 95 -15.88 -5.80 2.12
N LYS A 96 -16.02 -7.06 2.54
CA LYS A 96 -14.87 -7.80 3.08
C LYS A 96 -14.10 -8.31 1.86
N VAL A 97 -13.11 -7.53 1.45
CA VAL A 97 -12.07 -7.97 0.50
C VAL A 97 -10.90 -8.43 1.34
N GLY A 98 -10.34 -9.62 1.05
CA GLY A 98 -9.08 -10.05 1.67
C GLY A 98 -9.15 -10.24 3.17
N HIS A 99 -9.50 -11.44 3.64
CA HIS A 99 -9.47 -11.74 5.06
C HIS A 99 -8.72 -13.04 5.28
N ILE A 100 -7.42 -12.94 5.51
CA ILE A 100 -6.69 -14.03 6.12
C ILE A 100 -7.16 -14.07 7.58
N MET A 101 -7.90 -15.13 7.93
CA MET A 101 -8.10 -15.46 9.33
C MET A 101 -6.75 -15.94 9.87
N VAL A 102 -5.94 -15.03 10.39
CA VAL A 102 -4.77 -15.41 11.19
C VAL A 102 -5.33 -15.91 12.52
N ALA A 103 -5.03 -17.17 12.86
CA ALA A 103 -5.41 -17.73 14.16
C ALA A 103 -4.90 -16.83 15.29
N ASN A 104 -5.58 -16.84 16.45
CA ASN A 104 -5.12 -16.13 17.65
C ASN A 104 -3.66 -16.53 17.96
N THR A 105 -2.73 -15.66 17.58
CA THR A 105 -1.28 -15.85 17.69
C THR A 105 -0.71 -14.63 18.42
N ASP A 106 0.51 -14.73 18.94
CA ASP A 106 1.20 -13.64 19.63
C ASP A 106 1.13 -12.31 18.86
N SER A 107 0.78 -11.22 19.56
CA SER A 107 0.51 -9.90 18.97
C SER A 107 1.66 -9.36 18.11
N ILE A 108 2.91 -9.71 18.46
CA ILE A 108 4.10 -9.33 17.69
C ILE A 108 4.09 -9.94 16.28
N ARG A 109 3.82 -11.24 16.17
CA ARG A 109 3.78 -11.92 14.85
C ARG A 109 2.63 -11.38 14.01
N LEU A 110 1.48 -11.13 14.63
CA LEU A 110 0.33 -10.51 13.97
C LEU A 110 0.65 -9.12 13.40
N THR A 111 1.45 -8.31 14.08
CA THR A 111 1.85 -6.99 13.58
C THR A 111 2.89 -7.07 12.48
N ILE A 112 3.86 -7.98 12.58
CA ILE A 112 4.84 -8.19 11.51
C ILE A 112 4.14 -8.64 10.24
N ILE A 113 3.16 -9.56 10.35
CA ILE A 113 2.29 -9.95 9.23
C ILE A 113 1.51 -8.72 8.75
N GLY A 114 0.82 -7.99 9.64
CA GLY A 114 0.02 -6.81 9.31
C GLY A 114 0.77 -5.71 8.53
N VAL A 115 2.07 -5.51 8.82
CA VAL A 115 2.92 -4.49 8.17
C VAL A 115 3.61 -5.02 6.90
N ALA A 116 3.62 -6.34 6.68
CA ALA A 116 4.31 -6.97 5.56
C ALA A 116 3.92 -6.40 4.17
N PRO A 117 2.63 -6.20 3.84
CA PRO A 117 2.25 -5.63 2.54
C PRO A 117 2.84 -4.24 2.29
N MET A 118 2.92 -3.41 3.33
CA MET A 118 3.50 -2.08 3.22
C MET A 118 5.02 -2.16 2.98
N VAL A 119 5.71 -3.05 3.69
CA VAL A 119 7.15 -3.27 3.51
C VAL A 119 7.46 -3.80 2.11
N VAL A 120 6.72 -4.81 1.65
CA VAL A 120 6.87 -5.37 0.31
C VAL A 120 6.55 -4.33 -0.76
N GLY A 121 5.47 -3.55 -0.57
CA GLY A 121 5.11 -2.45 -1.46
C GLY A 121 6.21 -1.39 -1.58
N LEU A 122 6.81 -0.99 -0.47
CA LEU A 122 7.95 -0.06 -0.44
C LEU A 122 9.17 -0.62 -1.18
N VAL A 123 9.48 -1.90 -1.00
CA VAL A 123 10.58 -2.57 -1.71
C VAL A 123 10.32 -2.61 -3.22
N ILE A 124 9.10 -2.93 -3.63
CA ILE A 124 8.70 -2.92 -5.04
C ILE A 124 8.82 -1.50 -5.61
N ILE A 125 8.30 -0.48 -4.91
CA ILE A 125 8.41 0.93 -5.34
C ILE A 125 9.86 1.37 -5.45
N PHE A 126 10.72 0.98 -4.51
CA PHE A 126 12.16 1.27 -4.56
C PHE A 126 12.81 0.67 -5.81
N ILE A 127 12.55 -0.61 -6.10
CA ILE A 127 13.13 -1.31 -7.26
C ILE A 127 12.62 -0.68 -8.56
N LEU A 128 11.30 -0.47 -8.67
CA LEU A 128 10.69 0.10 -9.86
C LEU A 128 11.14 1.55 -10.08
N GLY A 129 11.21 2.36 -9.03
CA GLY A 129 11.66 3.74 -9.10
C GLY A 129 13.13 3.87 -9.49
N ASN A 130 14.03 3.09 -8.87
CA ASN A 130 15.44 3.08 -9.26
C ASN A 130 15.65 2.64 -10.72
N THR A 131 14.88 1.66 -11.17
CA THR A 131 14.92 1.22 -12.57
C THR A 131 14.39 2.32 -13.50
N PHE A 132 13.30 2.99 -13.11
CA PHE A 132 12.71 4.10 -13.87
C PHE A 132 13.64 5.30 -14.01
N PHE A 133 14.39 5.64 -12.97
CA PHE A 133 15.37 6.73 -12.99
C PHE A 133 16.72 6.34 -13.60
N GLY A 134 16.92 5.09 -13.99
CA GLY A 134 18.17 4.61 -14.59
C GLY A 134 19.29 4.32 -13.58
N ASP A 135 19.02 4.42 -12.28
CA ASP A 135 19.96 4.18 -11.18
C ASP A 135 20.21 2.68 -10.92
N SER A 136 19.62 1.80 -11.73
CA SER A 136 19.81 0.35 -11.64
C SER A 136 21.05 -0.10 -12.43
N PRO A 137 21.88 -1.03 -11.91
CA PRO A 137 23.05 -1.57 -12.62
C PRO A 137 22.73 -2.27 -13.96
N ARG A 138 21.45 -2.54 -14.24
CA ARG A 138 20.94 -3.24 -15.42
C ARG A 138 20.23 -2.32 -16.43
N SER A 139 20.34 -0.99 -16.29
CA SER A 139 19.63 -0.03 -17.14
C SER A 139 20.06 -0.04 -18.62
N GLY A 140 21.13 -0.78 -18.97
CA GLY A 140 21.63 -0.89 -20.34
C GLY A 140 21.05 -2.03 -21.20
N THR A 141 20.25 -2.95 -20.65
CA THR A 141 19.92 -4.22 -21.36
C THR A 141 18.54 -4.26 -22.01
N VAL A 142 17.62 -3.36 -21.65
CA VAL A 142 16.25 -3.33 -22.20
C VAL A 142 15.95 -1.92 -22.71
N PRO A 143 15.58 -1.73 -23.99
CA PRO A 143 15.26 -0.40 -24.51
C PRO A 143 14.07 0.14 -23.73
N PHE A 144 14.27 1.23 -22.98
CA PHE A 144 13.26 1.81 -22.10
C PHE A 144 12.22 2.61 -22.91
N THR A 145 11.49 1.90 -23.76
CA THR A 145 10.47 2.44 -24.67
C THR A 145 9.30 3.02 -23.89
N ALA A 146 8.49 3.88 -24.54
CA ALA A 146 7.31 4.48 -23.94
C ALA A 146 6.32 3.43 -23.39
N ALA A 147 6.17 2.29 -24.06
CA ALA A 147 5.33 1.19 -23.61
C ALA A 147 5.81 0.58 -22.29
N ILE A 148 7.11 0.32 -22.16
CA ILE A 148 7.70 -0.23 -20.92
C ILE A 148 7.55 0.79 -19.78
N ARG A 149 7.79 2.08 -20.04
CA ARG A 149 7.55 3.16 -19.05
C ARG A 149 6.11 3.16 -18.54
N GLY A 150 5.14 2.97 -19.43
CA GLY A 150 3.72 2.88 -19.07
C GLY A 150 3.43 1.72 -18.12
N VAL A 151 4.03 0.55 -18.37
CA VAL A 151 3.90 -0.62 -17.48
C VAL A 151 4.48 -0.33 -16.10
N PHE A 152 5.67 0.29 -16.02
CA PHE A 152 6.27 0.67 -14.73
C PHE A 152 5.38 1.65 -13.94
N ILE A 153 4.84 2.67 -14.61
CA ILE A 153 3.92 3.64 -14.00
C ILE A 153 2.67 2.93 -13.48
N TYR A 154 2.10 2.01 -14.27
CA TYR A 154 0.96 1.20 -13.83
C TYR A 154 1.29 0.35 -12.59
N PHE A 155 2.45 -0.30 -12.55
CA PHE A 155 2.86 -1.08 -11.38
C PHE A 155 3.15 -0.23 -10.14
N LEU A 156 3.73 0.97 -10.30
CA LEU A 156 3.88 1.93 -9.21
C LEU A 156 2.52 2.38 -8.66
N PHE A 157 1.59 2.69 -9.56
CA PHE A 157 0.22 3.07 -9.21
C PHE A 157 -0.51 1.95 -8.47
N ILE A 158 -0.49 0.72 -9.02
CA ILE A 158 -1.27 -0.40 -8.47
C ILE A 158 -0.73 -0.82 -7.11
N THR A 159 0.60 -0.91 -6.98
CA THR A 159 1.27 -1.29 -5.73
C THR A 159 1.04 -0.24 -4.66
N SER A 160 1.19 1.04 -5.01
CA SER A 160 1.01 2.12 -4.02
C SER A 160 -0.43 2.28 -3.56
N THR A 161 -1.40 1.97 -4.41
CA THR A 161 -2.82 2.02 -4.06
C THR A 161 -3.24 0.81 -3.22
N SER A 162 -2.56 -0.33 -3.36
CA SER A 162 -2.90 -1.58 -2.65
C SER A 162 -2.05 -1.87 -1.42
N MET A 163 -0.87 -1.26 -1.25
CA MET A 163 0.06 -1.59 -0.15
C MET A 163 -0.41 -1.16 1.24
N PHE A 164 -1.44 -0.31 1.34
CA PHE A 164 -1.91 0.19 2.62
C PHE A 164 -2.74 -0.84 3.39
N ALA A 165 -2.45 -0.90 4.68
CA ALA A 165 -3.07 -1.76 5.68
C ALA A 165 -4.61 -1.69 5.65
N SER A 166 -5.25 -2.86 5.61
CA SER A 166 -6.69 -3.00 5.83
C SER A 166 -7.05 -2.58 7.26
N ARG A 167 -8.34 -2.39 7.54
CA ARG A 167 -8.84 -2.08 8.91
C ARG A 167 -8.40 -3.13 9.94
N GLN A 168 -8.18 -4.37 9.50
CA GLN A 168 -7.70 -5.45 10.34
C GLN A 168 -6.20 -5.35 10.64
N ASP A 169 -5.39 -5.03 9.64
CA ASP A 169 -3.94 -4.84 9.77
C ASP A 169 -3.61 -3.66 10.69
N LEU A 170 -4.38 -2.58 10.59
CA LEU A 170 -4.30 -1.43 11.49
C LEU A 170 -4.63 -1.79 12.94
N LYS A 171 -5.62 -2.69 13.16
CA LYS A 171 -5.98 -3.14 14.50
C LYS A 171 -4.84 -3.91 15.16
N SER A 172 -4.19 -4.80 14.41
CA SER A 172 -3.01 -5.53 14.89
C SER A 172 -1.84 -4.60 15.17
N LEU A 173 -1.64 -3.56 14.35
CA LEU A 173 -0.58 -2.56 14.58
C LEU A 173 -0.83 -1.74 15.84
N LEU A 174 -2.07 -1.27 16.05
CA LEU A 174 -2.44 -0.45 17.20
C LEU A 174 -2.23 -1.19 18.54
N ILE A 175 -2.43 -2.51 18.56
CA ILE A 175 -2.29 -3.35 19.76
C ILE A 175 -0.81 -3.55 20.14
N THR A 176 0.08 -3.66 19.15
CA THR A 176 1.50 -4.00 19.39
C THR A 176 2.41 -2.77 19.45
N LEU A 177 1.99 -1.63 18.89
CA LEU A 177 2.75 -0.37 18.93
C LEU A 177 3.21 0.04 20.34
N PRO A 178 2.39 -0.04 21.40
CA PRO A 178 2.81 0.33 22.76
C PRO A 178 3.96 -0.54 23.29
N VAL A 179 3.95 -1.83 22.96
CA VAL A 179 5.00 -2.78 23.38
C VAL A 179 6.33 -2.45 22.71
N VAL A 180 6.30 -2.14 21.41
CA VAL A 180 7.51 -1.73 20.67
C VAL A 180 8.05 -0.41 21.19
N ILE A 181 7.18 0.58 21.45
CA ILE A 181 7.58 1.87 22.03
C ILE A 181 8.23 1.67 23.40
N LEU A 182 7.66 0.83 24.26
CA LEU A 182 8.23 0.51 25.58
C LEU A 182 9.63 -0.12 25.48
N ILE A 183 9.83 -1.05 24.55
CA ILE A 183 11.14 -1.69 24.33
C ILE A 183 12.16 -0.67 23.82
N VAL A 184 11.81 0.15 22.83
CA VAL A 184 12.70 1.18 22.29
C VAL A 184 13.03 2.23 23.36
N ALA A 185 12.05 2.65 24.16
CA ALA A 185 12.24 3.58 25.26
C ALA A 185 13.17 2.97 26.33
N ALA A 186 12.98 1.70 26.70
CA ALA A 186 13.85 0.99 27.64
C ALA A 186 15.30 0.90 27.13
N LEU A 187 15.50 0.59 25.84
CA LEU A 187 16.83 0.54 25.22
C LEU A 187 17.50 1.92 25.16
N TYR A 188 16.74 2.98 24.86
CA TYR A 188 17.23 4.35 24.87
C TYR A 188 17.64 4.80 26.28
N LEU A 189 16.81 4.50 27.28
CA LEU A 189 17.08 4.81 28.69
C LEU A 189 18.24 3.97 29.25
N SER A 190 18.49 2.77 28.72
CA SER A 190 19.62 1.92 29.09
C SER A 190 20.99 2.49 28.70
N GLY A 191 21.04 3.61 27.97
CA GLY A 191 22.30 4.29 27.63
C GLY A 191 23.19 3.51 26.65
N ILE A 192 22.65 2.47 26.00
CA ILE A 192 23.35 1.70 24.97
C ILE A 192 23.49 2.60 23.74
N LYS A 193 24.61 3.33 23.69
CA LYS A 193 25.04 4.01 22.48
C LYS A 193 25.51 2.95 21.50
N ILE A 194 24.61 2.51 20.64
CA ILE A 194 24.97 1.69 19.47
C ILE A 194 25.86 2.58 18.60
N THR A 195 27.18 2.41 18.70
CA THR A 195 28.15 3.09 17.83
C THR A 195 28.03 2.46 16.45
N VAL A 196 27.14 3.02 15.63
CA VAL A 196 26.99 2.61 14.24
C VAL A 196 28.19 3.13 13.46
N GLU A 197 28.98 2.24 12.87
CA GLU A 197 30.06 2.62 11.94
C GLU A 197 29.53 3.58 10.86
N GLY A 198 30.28 4.66 10.59
CA GLY A 198 29.84 5.74 9.68
C GLY A 198 29.43 5.27 8.28
N ASN A 199 30.00 4.15 7.82
CA ASN A 199 29.71 3.53 6.52
C ASN A 199 28.26 3.00 6.39
N ILE A 200 27.60 2.69 7.51
CA ILE A 200 26.22 2.21 7.53
C ILE A 200 25.24 3.38 7.42
N LEU A 201 25.53 4.49 8.12
CA LEU A 201 24.67 5.68 8.11
C LEU A 201 24.59 6.32 6.71
N GLU A 202 25.70 6.35 5.98
CA GLU A 202 25.74 6.86 4.61
C GLU A 202 24.93 5.98 3.64
N LYS A 203 25.01 4.65 3.78
CA LYS A 203 24.20 3.71 3.00
C LYS A 203 22.71 3.88 3.29
N ILE A 204 22.33 4.08 4.55
CA ILE A 204 20.93 4.33 4.95
C ILE A 204 20.42 5.65 4.33
N ASP A 205 21.20 6.74 4.40
CA ASP A 205 20.84 8.02 3.76
C ASP A 205 20.65 7.87 2.23
N GLY A 206 21.53 7.11 1.58
CA GLY A 206 21.42 6.80 0.15
C GLY A 206 20.16 6.03 -0.21
N ILE A 207 19.79 5.01 0.58
CA ILE A 207 18.57 4.23 0.39
C ILE A 207 17.32 5.10 0.62
N LEU A 208 17.31 5.87 1.72
CA LEU A 208 16.19 6.77 2.06
C LEU A 208 15.96 7.82 0.97
N SER A 209 17.03 8.42 0.45
CA SER A 209 16.95 9.40 -0.64
C SER A 209 16.32 8.80 -1.90
N LYS A 210 16.80 7.63 -2.34
CA LYS A 210 16.28 6.91 -3.51
C LYS A 210 14.82 6.48 -3.33
N LEU A 211 14.46 6.01 -2.13
CA LEU A 211 13.09 5.65 -1.79
C LEU A 211 12.16 6.87 -1.83
N ASN A 212 12.55 7.99 -1.23
CA ASN A 212 11.79 9.24 -1.25
C ASN A 212 11.57 9.74 -2.68
N ARG A 213 12.60 9.70 -3.53
CA ARG A 213 12.48 10.05 -4.96
C ARG A 213 11.44 9.18 -5.68
N SER A 214 11.44 7.88 -5.41
CA SER A 214 10.49 6.91 -5.98
C SER A 214 9.06 7.16 -5.47
N LEU A 215 8.91 7.51 -4.19
CA LEU A 215 7.63 7.86 -3.59
C LEU A 215 7.07 9.19 -4.11
N ILE A 216 7.92 10.20 -4.37
CA ILE A 216 7.50 11.45 -5.01
C ILE A 216 6.92 11.18 -6.40
N LEU A 217 7.61 10.37 -7.22
CA LEU A 217 7.10 9.96 -8.52
C LEU A 217 5.73 9.27 -8.40
N THR A 218 5.63 8.32 -7.47
CA THR A 218 4.42 7.56 -7.21
C THR A 218 3.27 8.45 -6.74
N ALA A 219 3.52 9.39 -5.83
CA ALA A 219 2.54 10.35 -5.36
C ALA A 219 2.05 11.26 -6.50
N GLY A 220 2.96 11.71 -7.38
CA GLY A 220 2.62 12.49 -8.56
C GLY A 220 1.70 11.72 -9.53
N VAL A 221 2.03 10.46 -9.82
CA VAL A 221 1.19 9.57 -10.65
C VAL A 221 -0.20 9.42 -10.05
N ASN A 222 -0.28 9.10 -8.75
CA ASN A 222 -1.56 8.92 -8.06
C ASN A 222 -2.40 10.21 -8.05
N TYR A 223 -1.76 11.36 -7.87
CA TYR A 223 -2.42 12.65 -7.90
C TYR A 223 -3.01 12.98 -9.28
N VAL A 224 -2.26 12.71 -10.37
CA VAL A 224 -2.76 12.88 -11.74
C VAL A 224 -3.96 11.98 -12.00
N VAL A 225 -3.88 10.70 -11.63
CA VAL A 225 -5.01 9.76 -11.76
C VAL A 225 -6.23 10.23 -10.98
N LEU A 226 -6.02 10.73 -9.75
CA LEU A 226 -7.10 11.28 -8.94
C LEU A 226 -7.78 12.48 -9.62
N ILE A 227 -7.02 13.43 -10.19
CA ILE A 227 -7.59 14.59 -10.91
C ILE A 227 -8.45 14.11 -12.08
N ILE A 228 -7.97 13.15 -12.88
CA ILE A 228 -8.71 12.61 -14.03
C ILE A 228 -10.03 11.98 -13.56
N LEU A 229 -9.98 11.13 -12.54
CA LEU A 229 -11.16 10.48 -11.98
C LEU A 229 -12.14 11.47 -11.34
N ALA A 230 -11.62 12.46 -10.61
CA ALA A 230 -12.42 13.51 -9.99
C ALA A 230 -13.17 14.32 -11.06
N SER A 231 -12.48 14.72 -12.12
CA SER A 231 -13.02 15.46 -13.27
C SER A 231 -14.14 14.67 -13.96
N LEU A 232 -13.90 13.38 -14.23
CA LEU A 232 -14.89 12.49 -14.84
C LEU A 232 -16.11 12.30 -13.95
N SER A 233 -15.90 12.16 -12.63
CA SER A 233 -16.99 11.99 -11.67
C SER A 233 -17.84 13.26 -11.49
N TRP A 234 -17.22 14.44 -11.60
CA TRP A 234 -17.88 15.75 -11.55
C TRP A 234 -18.68 16.03 -12.82
N LEU A 235 -18.12 15.77 -13.99
CA LEU A 235 -18.83 15.94 -15.27
C LEU A 235 -20.09 15.07 -15.32
N GLY A 236 -19.99 13.82 -14.86
CA GLY A 236 -21.14 12.91 -14.73
C GLY A 236 -22.12 13.25 -13.59
N ARG A 237 -21.91 14.32 -12.81
CA ARG A 237 -22.94 14.89 -11.90
C ARG A 237 -23.70 16.05 -12.54
N ARG A 238 -23.10 16.75 -13.51
CA ARG A 238 -23.65 17.94 -14.16
C ARG A 238 -24.57 17.62 -15.35
N LEU A 239 -24.46 16.42 -15.92
CA LEU A 239 -25.29 15.92 -17.02
C LEU A 239 -26.59 15.21 -16.56
N ARG A 240 -26.97 15.40 -15.30
CA ARG A 240 -28.24 14.97 -14.69
C ARG A 240 -28.94 16.20 -14.13
#